data_AF-A0A354BL96-F1
#
_entry.id   AF-A0A354BL96-F1
#
_cell.length_a   1.000
_cell.length_b   1.000
_cell.length_c   1.000
_cell.angle_alpha   90.00
_cell.angle_beta   90.00
_cell.angle_gamma   90.00
#
_symmetry.space_group_name_H-M   'P 1'
#
loop_
_entity.id
_entity.type
_entity.pdbx_description
1 polymer ?
#
loop_
_entity_poly.entity_id
_entity_poly.type
_entity_poly.pdbx_seq_one_letter_code
_entity_poly.pdbx_strand_id
1 'polypeptide(L)'
;GQGLSGKLNELFKSLQDATTTPSQISSRSVVLGRAATLAGAFHQINADLVETRRAIDVQVGVTINEVNTLTAKIAEFNTQIKSAEVSGQNANDLRDQRDLAVNELATRVEVFTLDRPDGTISVFTARGLVLVDQETTRNLVGVESTDNDGLLEIGYDIGGTQPAIISDLISTGRLRGLLNVRDQSIPSVQRGIDALSGSLINEVNQLHRVGYGLDGSTGNDVFSGLSVTTNAPATNTGSSSIGNGVITAPSHLTFHDYEVRFSGTTGYTIVDATTGAGIHGNYTGTAITLPTVDAPLNIVSGVNDTLVVSVDGTTSGTITLNGAASPGLAYTSGSALAAELQDKINADSTLTAAGQRVTVNFDSTTNRFVLRSNSAGGASAVDVTGGTARAGLGLSGVTAT
;
A
#
# COMPACT_ATOMS: atom_id res chain seq x y z
N GLY A 1 -4.98 -29.77 16.10
CA GLY A 1 -3.54 -29.50 15.90
C GLY A 1 -3.18 -28.18 16.58
N GLN A 2 -1.96 -28.00 17.08
CA GLN A 2 -1.56 -26.71 17.65
C GLN A 2 -1.54 -25.64 16.55
N GLY A 3 -2.20 -24.51 16.81
CA GLY A 3 -2.21 -23.35 15.90
C GLY A 3 -0.83 -22.68 15.77
N LEU A 4 -0.77 -21.58 15.04
CA LEU A 4 0.48 -20.86 14.75
C LEU A 4 1.30 -20.51 16.01
N SER A 5 0.61 -20.09 17.09
CA SER A 5 1.23 -19.81 18.39
C SER A 5 1.96 -21.02 18.98
N GLY A 6 1.39 -22.22 18.87
CA GLY A 6 2.05 -23.43 19.35
C GLY A 6 3.31 -23.77 18.54
N LYS A 7 3.27 -23.57 17.22
CA LYS A 7 4.44 -23.76 16.35
C LYS A 7 5.55 -22.75 16.64
N LEU A 8 5.20 -21.51 16.94
CA LEU A 8 6.14 -20.47 17.41
C LEU A 8 6.79 -20.89 18.73
N ASN A 9 6.00 -21.34 19.71
CA ASN A 9 6.53 -21.82 21.00
C ASN A 9 7.49 -22.99 20.83
N GLU A 10 7.17 -23.95 19.96
CA GLU A 10 8.06 -25.08 19.66
C GLU A 10 9.38 -24.65 19.00
N LEU A 11 9.35 -23.64 18.12
CA LEU A 11 10.57 -23.05 17.56
C LEU A 11 11.43 -22.42 18.67
N PHE A 12 10.85 -21.54 19.49
CA PHE A 12 11.60 -20.88 20.57
C PHE A 12 12.14 -21.85 21.62
N LYS A 13 11.36 -22.88 21.96
CA LYS A 13 11.82 -23.95 22.84
C LYS A 13 13.01 -24.69 22.23
N SER A 14 12.94 -25.04 20.94
CA SER A 14 14.07 -25.72 20.28
C SER A 14 15.33 -24.86 20.24
N LEU A 15 15.20 -23.53 20.10
CA LEU A 15 16.32 -22.59 20.19
C LEU A 15 16.91 -22.55 21.60
N GLN A 16 16.06 -22.51 22.63
CA GLN A 16 16.48 -22.56 24.03
C GLN A 16 17.23 -23.86 24.33
N ASP A 17 16.69 -25.00 23.92
CA ASP A 17 17.33 -26.31 24.11
C ASP A 17 18.69 -26.37 23.39
N ALA A 18 18.76 -25.84 22.15
CA ALA A 18 20.00 -25.80 21.38
C ALA A 18 21.10 -24.95 22.04
N THR A 19 20.77 -23.96 22.88
CA THR A 19 21.77 -23.17 23.62
C THR A 19 22.53 -23.98 24.67
N THR A 20 21.94 -25.09 25.15
CA THR A 20 22.61 -25.99 26.10
C THR A 20 23.65 -26.89 25.43
N THR A 21 23.51 -27.12 24.13
CA THR A 21 24.41 -27.98 23.32
C THR A 21 24.67 -27.36 21.93
N PRO A 22 25.28 -26.16 21.85
CA PRO A 22 25.30 -25.36 20.60
C PRO A 22 26.20 -25.94 19.50
N SER A 23 27.11 -26.84 19.84
CA SER A 23 27.99 -27.55 18.89
C SER A 23 27.38 -28.83 18.32
N GLN A 24 26.26 -29.33 18.88
CA GLN A 24 25.66 -30.58 18.42
C GLN A 24 24.81 -30.37 17.16
N ILE A 25 25.12 -31.15 16.12
CA ILE A 25 24.36 -31.14 14.84
C ILE A 25 22.90 -31.55 15.08
N SER A 26 22.65 -32.55 15.93
CA SER A 26 21.29 -33.01 16.27
C SER A 26 20.41 -31.87 16.79
N SER A 27 20.89 -31.07 17.74
CA SER A 27 20.14 -29.95 18.31
C SER A 27 19.85 -28.85 17.28
N ARG A 28 20.80 -28.55 16.39
CA ARG A 28 20.61 -27.60 15.27
C ARG A 28 19.60 -28.12 14.23
N SER A 29 19.65 -29.41 13.91
CA SER A 29 18.68 -30.04 13.00
C SER A 29 17.25 -29.98 13.54
N VAL A 30 17.07 -30.09 14.87
CA VAL A 30 15.76 -29.92 15.49
C VAL A 30 15.23 -28.49 15.29
N VAL A 31 16.06 -27.47 15.52
CA VAL A 31 15.70 -26.06 15.27
C VAL A 31 15.26 -25.85 13.82
N LEU A 32 16.05 -26.32 12.85
CA LEU A 32 15.71 -26.21 11.43
C LEU A 32 14.40 -26.93 11.09
N GLY A 33 14.16 -28.12 11.66
CA GLY A 33 12.90 -28.84 11.48
C GLY A 33 11.69 -28.08 12.05
N ARG A 34 11.85 -27.41 13.21
CA ARG A 34 10.80 -26.55 13.78
C ARG A 34 10.56 -25.29 12.95
N ALA A 35 11.63 -24.66 12.47
CA ALA A 35 11.53 -23.49 11.59
C ALA A 35 10.81 -23.83 10.28
N ALA A 36 11.15 -24.95 9.64
CA ALA A 36 10.47 -25.44 8.44
C ALA A 36 8.99 -25.77 8.70
N THR A 37 8.69 -26.38 9.85
CA THR A 37 7.30 -26.68 10.24
C THR A 37 6.46 -25.41 10.45
N LEU A 38 7.07 -24.35 10.98
CA LEU A 38 6.44 -23.06 11.16
C LEU A 38 6.23 -22.34 9.82
N ALA A 39 7.26 -22.30 8.97
CA ALA A 39 7.17 -21.73 7.62
C ALA A 39 6.08 -22.42 6.79
N GLY A 40 6.02 -23.75 6.81
CA GLY A 40 4.96 -24.51 6.14
C GLY A 40 3.55 -24.16 6.64
N ALA A 41 3.40 -23.81 7.92
CA ALA A 41 2.11 -23.38 8.45
C ALA A 41 1.70 -21.98 7.96
N PHE A 42 2.65 -21.04 7.86
CA PHE A 42 2.39 -19.74 7.25
C PHE A 42 1.96 -19.89 5.78
N HIS A 43 2.68 -20.70 5.01
CA HIS A 43 2.32 -20.96 3.61
C HIS A 43 0.94 -21.61 3.47
N GLN A 44 0.59 -22.57 4.33
CA GLN A 44 -0.72 -23.20 4.31
C GLN A 44 -1.85 -22.19 4.62
N ILE A 45 -1.67 -21.35 5.64
CA ILE A 45 -2.66 -20.32 5.98
C ILE A 45 -2.89 -19.38 4.79
N ASN A 46 -1.82 -18.93 4.13
CA ASN A 46 -1.97 -18.08 2.95
C ASN A 46 -2.66 -18.81 1.79
N ALA A 47 -2.30 -20.06 1.52
CA ALA A 47 -2.95 -20.87 0.49
C ALA A 47 -4.47 -21.04 0.76
N ASP A 48 -4.85 -21.30 2.02
CA ASP A 48 -6.25 -21.44 2.43
C ASP A 48 -7.03 -20.11 2.26
N LEU A 49 -6.40 -18.97 2.57
CA LEU A 49 -6.99 -17.64 2.36
C LEU A 49 -7.19 -17.33 0.87
N VAL A 50 -6.20 -17.64 0.03
CA VAL A 50 -6.29 -17.48 -1.43
C VAL A 50 -7.40 -18.37 -2.00
N GLU A 51 -7.50 -19.62 -1.57
CA GLU A 51 -8.56 -20.53 -2.03
C GLU A 51 -9.94 -20.07 -1.56
N THR A 52 -10.06 -19.61 -0.31
CA THR A 52 -11.30 -19.01 0.21
C THR A 52 -11.72 -17.81 -0.64
N ARG A 53 -10.76 -16.97 -1.04
CA ARG A 53 -11.01 -15.80 -1.89
C ARG A 53 -11.55 -16.20 -3.26
N ARG A 54 -10.99 -17.23 -3.89
CA ARG A 54 -11.49 -17.80 -5.16
C ARG A 54 -12.87 -18.46 -5.00
N ALA A 55 -13.11 -19.16 -3.90
CA ALA A 55 -14.43 -19.74 -3.64
C ALA A 55 -15.51 -18.66 -3.50
N ILE A 56 -15.20 -17.53 -2.85
CA ILE A 56 -16.10 -16.38 -2.77
C ILE A 56 -16.32 -15.75 -4.16
N ASP A 57 -15.29 -15.67 -4.98
CA ASP A 57 -15.38 -15.17 -6.36
C ASP A 57 -16.35 -15.99 -7.23
N VAL A 58 -16.30 -17.32 -7.11
CA VAL A 58 -17.30 -18.20 -7.75
C VAL A 58 -18.71 -17.86 -7.27
N GLN A 59 -18.89 -17.56 -5.98
CA GLN A 59 -20.19 -17.12 -5.45
C GLN A 59 -20.62 -15.74 -5.98
N VAL A 60 -19.69 -14.84 -6.29
CA VAL A 60 -19.99 -13.57 -6.96
C VAL A 60 -20.58 -13.85 -8.33
N GLY A 61 -19.92 -14.69 -9.15
CA GLY A 61 -20.43 -15.08 -10.46
C GLY A 61 -21.79 -15.77 -10.42
N VAL A 62 -22.01 -16.68 -9.46
CA VAL A 62 -23.34 -17.30 -9.22
C VAL A 62 -24.38 -16.24 -8.86
N THR A 63 -24.05 -15.31 -7.97
CA THR A 63 -24.99 -14.27 -7.53
C THR A 63 -25.34 -13.30 -8.67
N ILE A 64 -24.40 -12.99 -9.58
CA ILE A 64 -24.68 -12.24 -10.81
C ILE A 64 -25.71 -12.97 -11.68
N ASN A 65 -25.56 -14.28 -11.89
CA ASN A 65 -26.50 -15.06 -12.69
C ASN A 65 -27.90 -15.14 -12.05
N GLU A 66 -27.96 -15.25 -10.72
CA GLU A 66 -29.22 -15.22 -9.97
C GLU A 66 -29.93 -13.87 -10.09
N VAL A 67 -29.19 -12.75 -10.04
CA VAL A 67 -29.71 -11.41 -10.32
C VAL A 67 -30.34 -11.36 -11.71
N ASN A 68 -29.60 -11.77 -12.74
CA ASN A 68 -30.09 -11.74 -14.13
C ASN A 68 -31.33 -12.64 -14.34
N THR A 69 -31.39 -13.78 -13.64
CA THR A 69 -32.55 -14.69 -13.69
C THR A 69 -33.78 -14.05 -13.05
N LEU A 70 -33.61 -13.38 -11.90
CA LEU A 70 -34.71 -12.69 -11.21
C LEU A 70 -35.20 -11.49 -12.01
N THR A 71 -34.32 -10.71 -12.63
CA THR A 71 -34.70 -9.58 -13.49
C THR A 71 -35.48 -10.04 -14.72
N ALA A 72 -35.09 -11.17 -15.33
CA ALA A 72 -35.83 -11.78 -16.43
C ALA A 72 -37.23 -12.23 -16.02
N LYS A 73 -37.38 -12.87 -14.85
CA LYS A 73 -38.70 -13.24 -14.30
C LYS A 73 -39.58 -12.02 -14.03
N ILE A 74 -39.01 -10.94 -13.48
CA ILE A 74 -39.76 -9.71 -13.24
C ILE A 74 -40.26 -9.10 -14.56
N ALA A 75 -39.43 -9.08 -15.60
CA ALA A 75 -39.83 -8.62 -16.93
C ALA A 75 -40.92 -9.50 -17.57
N GLU A 76 -40.85 -10.82 -17.37
CA GLU A 76 -41.90 -11.75 -17.79
C GLU A 76 -43.23 -11.46 -17.06
N PHE A 77 -43.19 -11.28 -15.73
CA PHE A 77 -44.38 -10.90 -14.97
C PHE A 77 -44.94 -9.54 -15.40
N ASN A 78 -44.09 -8.54 -15.66
CA ASN A 78 -44.52 -7.26 -16.23
C ASN A 78 -45.29 -7.45 -17.55
N THR A 79 -44.81 -8.32 -18.43
CA THR A 79 -45.47 -8.64 -19.71
C THR A 79 -46.86 -9.26 -19.48
N GLN A 80 -46.95 -10.23 -18.57
CA GLN A 80 -48.22 -10.91 -18.26
C GLN A 80 -49.24 -9.97 -17.58
N ILE A 81 -48.78 -9.15 -16.64
CA ILE A 81 -49.60 -8.14 -15.94
C ILE A 81 -50.18 -7.15 -16.95
N LYS A 82 -49.33 -6.58 -17.80
CA LYS A 82 -49.77 -5.61 -18.82
C LYS A 82 -50.81 -6.22 -19.76
N SER A 83 -50.61 -7.47 -20.20
CA SER A 83 -51.57 -8.19 -21.05
C SER A 83 -52.92 -8.44 -20.37
N ALA A 84 -52.90 -8.85 -19.10
CA ALA A 84 -54.12 -9.08 -18.31
C ALA A 84 -54.91 -7.78 -18.08
N GLU A 85 -54.22 -6.68 -17.75
CA GLU A 85 -54.84 -5.38 -17.49
C GLU A 85 -55.43 -4.75 -18.77
N VAL A 86 -54.74 -4.86 -19.90
CA VAL A 86 -55.28 -4.46 -21.21
C VAL A 86 -56.53 -5.25 -21.58
N SER A 87 -56.62 -6.52 -21.14
CA SER A 87 -57.79 -7.39 -21.35
C SER A 87 -58.90 -7.18 -20.30
N GLY A 88 -58.74 -6.25 -19.36
CA GLY A 88 -59.69 -5.96 -18.29
C GLY A 88 -59.74 -7.02 -17.18
N GLN A 89 -58.79 -7.95 -17.14
CA GLN A 89 -58.64 -8.95 -16.08
C GLN A 89 -57.80 -8.39 -14.93
N ASN A 90 -58.04 -8.89 -13.71
CA ASN A 90 -57.25 -8.54 -12.54
C ASN A 90 -55.97 -9.40 -12.49
N ALA A 91 -54.80 -8.76 -12.34
CA ALA A 91 -53.49 -9.40 -12.31
C ALA A 91 -52.86 -9.51 -10.89
N ASN A 92 -53.67 -9.49 -9.83
CA ASN A 92 -53.19 -9.50 -8.44
C ASN A 92 -52.22 -10.65 -8.13
N ASP A 93 -52.54 -11.89 -8.52
CA ASP A 93 -51.65 -13.04 -8.26
C ASP A 93 -50.29 -12.89 -8.97
N LEU A 94 -50.26 -12.27 -10.15
CA LEU A 94 -49.02 -12.00 -10.89
C LEU A 94 -48.22 -10.87 -10.23
N ARG A 95 -48.90 -9.86 -9.67
CA ARG A 95 -48.25 -8.80 -8.89
C ARG A 95 -47.60 -9.37 -7.63
N ASP A 96 -48.30 -10.26 -6.91
CA ASP A 96 -47.74 -10.92 -5.73
C ASP A 96 -46.49 -11.77 -6.08
N GLN A 97 -46.51 -12.50 -7.19
CA GLN A 97 -45.35 -13.27 -7.66
C GLN A 97 -44.17 -12.37 -8.08
N ARG A 98 -44.47 -11.26 -8.75
CA ARG A 98 -43.47 -10.25 -9.11
C ARG A 98 -42.85 -9.62 -7.88
N ASP A 99 -43.65 -9.25 -6.89
CA ASP A 99 -43.17 -8.61 -5.67
C ASP A 99 -42.32 -9.59 -4.84
N LEU A 100 -42.65 -10.89 -4.83
CA LEU A 100 -41.77 -11.92 -4.28
C LEU A 100 -40.42 -11.97 -5.02
N ALA A 101 -40.43 -11.96 -6.36
CA ALA A 101 -39.20 -11.95 -7.16
C ALA A 101 -38.35 -10.69 -6.92
N VAL A 102 -38.98 -9.52 -6.75
CA VAL A 102 -38.32 -8.27 -6.37
C VAL A 102 -37.69 -8.38 -4.98
N ASN A 103 -38.41 -8.94 -4.01
CA ASN A 103 -37.88 -9.17 -2.66
C ASN A 103 -36.69 -10.12 -2.67
N GLU A 104 -36.75 -11.21 -3.44
CA GLU A 104 -35.61 -12.12 -3.63
C GLU A 104 -34.42 -11.40 -4.28
N LEU A 105 -34.67 -10.55 -5.29
CA LEU A 105 -33.63 -9.76 -5.95
C LEU A 105 -32.94 -8.80 -4.98
N ALA A 106 -33.71 -8.13 -4.12
CA ALA A 106 -33.21 -7.22 -3.09
C ALA A 106 -32.29 -7.92 -2.05
N THR A 107 -32.39 -9.24 -1.88
CA THR A 107 -31.42 -10.00 -1.06
C THR A 107 -30.06 -10.14 -1.74
N ARG A 108 -30.01 -10.09 -3.08
CA ARG A 108 -28.80 -10.32 -3.87
C ARG A 108 -28.05 -9.04 -4.18
N VAL A 109 -28.78 -7.98 -4.50
CA VAL A 109 -28.24 -6.69 -4.89
C VAL A 109 -29.13 -5.56 -4.37
N GLU A 110 -28.57 -4.36 -4.26
CA GLU A 110 -29.34 -3.14 -4.01
C GLU A 110 -30.41 -2.95 -5.10
N VAL A 111 -31.65 -2.70 -4.69
CA VAL A 111 -32.80 -2.56 -5.60
C VAL A 111 -33.65 -1.34 -5.23
N PHE A 112 -34.06 -0.59 -6.25
CA PHE A 112 -35.10 0.43 -6.18
C PHE A 112 -36.15 0.16 -7.25
N THR A 113 -37.43 0.33 -6.95
CA THR A 113 -38.53 0.11 -7.90
C THR A 113 -39.32 1.39 -8.17
N LEU A 114 -39.93 1.46 -9.35
CA LEU A 114 -40.85 2.53 -9.73
C LEU A 114 -42.06 1.93 -10.47
N ASP A 115 -43.24 2.11 -9.90
CA ASP A 115 -44.50 1.71 -10.53
C ASP A 115 -44.85 2.60 -11.72
N ARG A 116 -45.54 2.02 -12.72
CA ARG A 116 -46.04 2.72 -13.89
C ARG A 116 -47.56 2.64 -14.03
N PRO A 117 -48.18 3.59 -14.75
CA PRO A 117 -49.62 3.60 -14.98
C PRO A 117 -50.16 2.37 -15.73
N ASP A 118 -49.31 1.65 -16.47
CA ASP A 118 -49.66 0.43 -17.22
C ASP A 118 -49.50 -0.86 -16.40
N GLY A 119 -49.33 -0.74 -15.08
CA GLY A 119 -49.21 -1.85 -14.14
C GLY A 119 -47.80 -2.47 -14.07
N THR A 120 -46.90 -2.12 -14.98
CA THR A 120 -45.51 -2.57 -14.98
C THR A 120 -44.67 -1.83 -13.94
N ILE A 121 -43.49 -2.39 -13.60
CA ILE A 121 -42.48 -1.71 -12.78
C ILE A 121 -41.17 -1.54 -13.53
N SER A 122 -40.46 -0.47 -13.22
CA SER A 122 -39.01 -0.39 -13.43
C SER A 122 -38.27 -0.85 -12.20
N VAL A 123 -37.14 -1.53 -12.41
CA VAL A 123 -36.22 -1.95 -11.36
C VAL A 123 -34.84 -1.36 -11.64
N PHE A 124 -34.26 -0.72 -10.64
CA PHE A 124 -32.95 -0.08 -10.69
C PHE A 124 -32.02 -0.65 -9.62
N THR A 125 -30.71 -0.53 -9.83
CA THR A 125 -29.66 -0.86 -8.88
C THR A 125 -28.61 0.25 -8.82
N ALA A 126 -27.78 0.23 -7.77
CA ALA A 126 -26.71 1.20 -7.57
C ALA A 126 -27.22 2.65 -7.71
N ARG A 127 -26.44 3.51 -8.36
CA ARG A 127 -26.76 4.92 -8.59
C ARG A 127 -27.74 5.13 -9.77
N GLY A 128 -28.83 4.35 -9.80
CA GLY A 128 -29.92 4.51 -10.78
C GLY A 128 -29.77 3.72 -12.08
N LEU A 129 -28.95 2.67 -12.11
CA LEU A 129 -28.78 1.82 -13.28
C LEU A 129 -29.98 0.89 -13.44
N VAL A 130 -30.55 0.85 -14.64
CA VAL A 130 -31.78 0.09 -14.92
C VAL A 130 -31.46 -1.39 -15.08
N LEU A 131 -32.11 -2.26 -14.30
CA LEU A 131 -32.07 -3.71 -14.49
C LEU A 131 -33.30 -4.23 -15.24
N VAL A 132 -34.47 -3.61 -14.99
CA VAL A 132 -35.72 -3.92 -15.69
C VAL A 132 -36.39 -2.60 -16.11
N ASP A 133 -36.74 -2.51 -17.39
CA ASP A 133 -37.58 -1.45 -17.93
C ASP A 133 -38.76 -2.05 -18.67
N GLN A 134 -39.94 -2.02 -18.03
CA GLN A 134 -41.14 -2.68 -18.52
C GLN A 134 -40.87 -4.17 -18.78
N GLU A 135 -40.92 -4.63 -20.02
CA GLU A 135 -40.69 -6.02 -20.43
C GLU A 135 -39.23 -6.32 -20.81
N THR A 136 -38.35 -5.32 -20.75
CA THR A 136 -36.94 -5.45 -21.15
C THR A 136 -36.00 -5.49 -19.95
N THR A 137 -34.88 -6.20 -20.09
CA THR A 137 -33.87 -6.31 -19.05
C THR A 137 -32.51 -5.82 -19.52
N ARG A 138 -31.67 -5.41 -18.56
CA ARG A 138 -30.24 -5.27 -18.74
C ARG A 138 -29.50 -6.10 -17.71
N ASN A 139 -28.43 -6.75 -18.16
CA ASN A 139 -27.73 -7.74 -17.36
C ASN A 139 -26.54 -7.13 -16.62
N LEU A 140 -26.25 -7.72 -15.47
CA LEU A 140 -24.93 -7.66 -14.87
C LEU A 140 -24.04 -8.74 -15.47
N VAL A 141 -22.75 -8.48 -15.57
CA VAL A 141 -21.76 -9.42 -16.10
C VAL A 141 -20.54 -9.46 -15.18
N GLY A 142 -19.91 -10.62 -15.04
CA GLY A 142 -18.61 -10.74 -14.38
C GLY A 142 -17.51 -10.29 -15.34
N VAL A 143 -16.65 -9.38 -14.91
CA VAL A 143 -15.49 -8.91 -15.67
C VAL A 143 -14.23 -9.25 -14.89
N GLU A 144 -13.32 -10.01 -15.47
CA GLU A 144 -12.04 -10.34 -14.82
C GLU A 144 -11.20 -9.07 -14.64
N SER A 145 -10.74 -8.82 -13.42
CA SER A 145 -9.89 -7.68 -13.08
C SER A 145 -8.43 -8.11 -13.03
N THR A 146 -7.60 -7.55 -13.92
CA THR A 146 -6.15 -7.81 -13.93
C THR A 146 -5.45 -7.28 -12.69
N ASP A 147 -6.03 -6.25 -12.06
CA ASP A 147 -5.54 -5.63 -10.84
C ASP A 147 -5.91 -6.44 -9.60
N ASN A 148 -6.81 -7.41 -9.76
CA ASN A 148 -7.31 -8.27 -8.69
C ASN A 148 -7.12 -9.76 -8.99
N ASP A 149 -5.98 -10.15 -9.56
CA ASP A 149 -5.61 -11.53 -9.85
C ASP A 149 -6.64 -12.31 -10.72
N GLY A 150 -7.37 -11.60 -11.59
CA GLY A 150 -8.42 -12.16 -12.45
C GLY A 150 -9.76 -12.41 -11.74
N LEU A 151 -9.91 -11.99 -10.48
CA LEU A 151 -11.19 -12.08 -9.77
C LEU A 151 -12.22 -11.15 -10.41
N LEU A 152 -13.50 -11.53 -10.31
CA LEU A 152 -14.60 -10.86 -10.98
C LEU A 152 -14.92 -9.50 -10.35
N GLU A 153 -14.97 -8.48 -11.17
CA GLU A 153 -15.70 -7.25 -10.92
C GLU A 153 -17.11 -7.33 -11.50
N ILE A 154 -18.03 -6.53 -10.94
CA ILE A 154 -19.40 -6.46 -11.41
C ILE A 154 -19.46 -5.40 -12.51
N GLY A 155 -19.66 -5.86 -13.73
CA GLY A 155 -19.94 -5.04 -14.90
C GLY A 155 -21.44 -4.87 -15.14
N TYR A 156 -21.82 -3.72 -15.69
CA TYR A 156 -23.15 -3.42 -16.20
C TYR A 156 -23.12 -3.41 -17.73
N ASP A 157 -23.97 -4.21 -18.36
CA ASP A 157 -24.05 -4.28 -19.82
C ASP A 157 -24.76 -3.05 -20.39
N ILE A 158 -23.98 -2.24 -21.12
CA ILE A 158 -24.45 -1.03 -21.81
C ILE A 158 -24.77 -1.27 -23.29
N GLY A 159 -24.72 -2.52 -23.78
CA GLY A 159 -24.95 -2.88 -25.18
C GLY A 159 -23.80 -2.50 -26.12
N GLY A 160 -22.61 -2.24 -25.57
CA GLY A 160 -21.39 -1.88 -26.28
C GLY A 160 -20.30 -2.97 -26.16
N THR A 161 -19.07 -2.64 -26.56
CA THR A 161 -17.95 -3.59 -26.54
C THR A 161 -17.39 -3.86 -25.14
N GLN A 162 -17.58 -2.94 -24.19
CA GLN A 162 -17.06 -3.10 -22.83
C GLN A 162 -18.12 -2.72 -21.77
N PRO A 163 -18.38 -3.59 -20.79
CA PRO A 163 -19.26 -3.29 -19.67
C PRO A 163 -18.71 -2.14 -18.82
N ALA A 164 -19.61 -1.34 -18.22
CA ALA A 164 -19.22 -0.36 -17.22
C ALA A 164 -19.00 -1.07 -15.88
N ILE A 165 -17.83 -0.92 -15.25
CA ILE A 165 -17.57 -1.48 -13.92
C ILE A 165 -18.36 -0.69 -12.87
N ILE A 166 -19.13 -1.42 -12.06
CA ILE A 166 -20.01 -0.86 -11.04
C ILE A 166 -19.81 -1.48 -9.65
N SER A 167 -18.76 -2.29 -9.46
CA SER A 167 -18.42 -2.94 -8.19
C SER A 167 -18.52 -1.98 -7.01
N ASP A 168 -17.96 -0.77 -7.15
CA ASP A 168 -17.95 0.26 -6.10
C ASP A 168 -19.26 1.03 -5.95
N LEU A 169 -20.17 0.95 -6.92
CA LEU A 169 -21.44 1.66 -6.89
C LEU A 169 -22.55 0.89 -6.18
N ILE A 170 -22.43 -0.44 -6.06
CA ILE A 170 -23.41 -1.30 -5.40
C ILE A 170 -23.23 -1.20 -3.89
N SER A 171 -24.17 -0.65 -3.12
CA SER A 171 -23.91 -0.37 -1.70
C SER A 171 -24.28 -1.51 -0.74
N THR A 172 -25.21 -2.39 -1.13
CA THR A 172 -25.83 -3.40 -0.25
C THR A 172 -26.14 -4.71 -0.99
N GLY A 173 -26.73 -5.68 -0.28
CA GLY A 173 -27.07 -7.01 -0.80
C GLY A 173 -25.92 -8.01 -0.71
N ARG A 174 -26.21 -9.27 -1.05
CA ARG A 174 -25.24 -10.36 -1.02
C ARG A 174 -24.00 -10.07 -1.88
N LEU A 175 -24.15 -9.45 -3.05
CA LEU A 175 -23.01 -9.08 -3.91
C LEU A 175 -22.00 -8.20 -3.19
N ARG A 176 -22.44 -7.11 -2.55
CA ARG A 176 -21.55 -6.26 -1.77
C ARG A 176 -20.92 -7.02 -0.60
N GLY A 177 -21.69 -7.85 0.10
CA GLY A 177 -21.17 -8.66 1.20
C GLY A 177 -20.03 -9.59 0.76
N LEU A 178 -20.20 -10.27 -0.38
CA LEU A 178 -19.18 -11.14 -0.97
C LEU A 178 -17.92 -10.34 -1.35
N LEU A 179 -18.08 -9.20 -2.04
CA LEU A 179 -16.97 -8.32 -2.42
C LEU A 179 -16.21 -7.80 -1.18
N ASN A 180 -16.90 -7.37 -0.13
CA ASN A 180 -16.25 -6.87 1.08
C ASN A 180 -15.41 -7.96 1.76
N VAL A 181 -15.91 -9.19 1.86
CA VAL A 181 -15.12 -10.28 2.45
C VAL A 181 -13.92 -10.62 1.55
N ARG A 182 -14.14 -10.73 0.24
CA ARG A 182 -13.13 -11.11 -0.75
C ARG A 182 -12.01 -10.07 -0.88
N ASP A 183 -12.35 -8.79 -0.90
CA ASP A 183 -11.45 -7.71 -1.32
C ASP A 183 -11.01 -6.81 -0.16
N GLN A 184 -11.64 -6.89 1.01
CA GLN A 184 -11.24 -6.11 2.19
C GLN A 184 -10.86 -7.01 3.36
N SER A 185 -11.76 -7.88 3.81
CA SER A 185 -11.54 -8.67 5.03
C SER A 185 -10.43 -9.70 4.88
N ILE A 186 -10.47 -10.53 3.83
CA ILE A 186 -9.44 -11.56 3.60
C ILE A 186 -8.06 -10.91 3.35
N PRO A 187 -7.91 -9.92 2.46
CA PRO A 187 -6.63 -9.22 2.29
C PRO A 187 -6.12 -8.58 3.58
N SER A 188 -7.00 -8.01 4.42
CA SER A 188 -6.60 -7.49 5.72
C SER A 188 -6.02 -8.57 6.65
N VAL A 189 -6.59 -9.78 6.64
CA VAL A 189 -6.06 -10.91 7.42
C VAL A 189 -4.72 -11.38 6.84
N GLN A 190 -4.60 -11.49 5.51
CA GLN A 190 -3.35 -11.85 4.84
C GLN A 190 -2.22 -10.89 5.23
N ARG A 191 -2.47 -9.58 5.19
CA ARG A 191 -1.50 -8.56 5.62
C ARG A 191 -1.05 -8.72 7.07
N GLY A 192 -1.97 -9.06 7.98
CA GLY A 192 -1.61 -9.35 9.37
C GLY A 192 -0.71 -10.57 9.51
N ILE A 193 -0.95 -11.62 8.72
CA ILE A 193 -0.12 -12.83 8.68
C ILE A 193 1.25 -12.55 8.04
N ASP A 194 1.28 -11.75 6.97
CA ASP A 194 2.50 -11.33 6.29
C ASP A 194 3.35 -10.44 7.20
N ALA A 195 2.76 -9.48 7.90
CA ALA A 195 3.48 -8.65 8.88
C ALA A 195 4.06 -9.49 10.04
N LEU A 196 3.31 -10.47 10.54
CA LEU A 196 3.79 -11.38 11.58
C LEU A 196 4.96 -12.24 11.09
N SER A 197 4.82 -12.86 9.92
CA SER A 197 5.89 -13.68 9.33
C SER A 197 7.11 -12.84 8.96
N GLY A 198 6.89 -11.65 8.41
CA GLY A 198 7.91 -10.68 8.04
C GLY A 198 8.71 -10.22 9.25
N SER A 199 8.03 -9.87 10.34
CA SER A 199 8.66 -9.49 11.60
C SER A 199 9.52 -10.63 12.16
N LEU A 200 8.98 -11.86 12.18
CA LEU A 200 9.74 -13.02 12.64
C LEU A 200 11.01 -13.24 11.80
N ILE A 201 10.88 -13.23 10.47
CA ILE A 201 12.01 -13.39 9.55
C ILE A 201 13.05 -12.31 9.80
N ASN A 202 12.61 -11.05 9.91
CA ASN A 202 13.49 -9.91 10.10
C ASN A 202 14.28 -10.00 11.40
N GLU A 203 13.60 -10.21 12.53
CA GLU A 203 14.21 -10.27 13.86
C GLU A 203 15.16 -11.47 13.99
N VAL A 204 14.72 -12.66 13.57
CA VAL A 204 15.55 -13.87 13.67
C VAL A 204 16.77 -13.77 12.78
N ASN A 205 16.64 -13.31 11.53
CA ASN A 205 17.78 -13.19 10.63
C ASN A 205 18.75 -12.10 11.09
N GLN A 206 18.27 -10.95 11.58
CA GLN A 206 19.15 -9.91 12.12
C GLN A 206 20.02 -10.43 13.26
N LEU A 207 19.42 -11.18 14.21
CA LEU A 207 20.16 -11.78 15.33
C LEU A 207 21.07 -12.94 14.88
N HIS A 208 20.66 -13.73 13.90
CA HIS A 208 21.47 -14.87 13.47
C HIS A 208 22.69 -14.44 12.64
N ARG A 209 22.57 -13.37 11.85
CA ARG A 209 23.67 -12.82 11.03
C ARG A 209 24.88 -12.36 11.85
N VAL A 210 24.67 -11.89 13.08
CA VAL A 210 25.75 -11.46 13.98
C VAL A 210 26.44 -12.65 14.68
N GLY A 211 25.88 -13.85 14.58
CA GLY A 211 26.44 -15.08 15.13
C GLY A 211 27.42 -15.79 14.19
N TYR A 212 28.00 -16.88 14.69
CA TYR A 212 28.94 -17.73 13.95
C TYR A 212 28.36 -19.13 13.70
N GLY A 213 28.54 -19.62 12.47
CA GLY A 213 28.35 -21.02 12.10
C GLY A 213 29.39 -21.94 12.74
N LEU A 214 29.16 -23.26 12.65
CA LEU A 214 30.12 -24.26 13.12
C LEU A 214 31.44 -24.24 12.33
N ASP A 215 31.40 -23.72 11.11
CA ASP A 215 32.52 -23.49 10.20
C ASP A 215 33.15 -22.09 10.35
N GLY A 216 32.66 -21.28 11.29
CA GLY A 216 33.11 -19.91 11.50
C GLY A 216 32.51 -18.88 10.53
N SER A 217 31.57 -19.27 9.66
CA SER A 217 30.87 -18.33 8.78
C SER A 217 29.95 -17.39 9.57
N THR A 218 29.78 -16.17 9.08
CA THR A 218 28.87 -15.14 9.63
C THR A 218 27.91 -14.63 8.56
N GLY A 219 26.88 -13.89 8.94
CA GLY A 219 25.92 -13.34 7.97
C GLY A 219 24.93 -14.38 7.43
N ASN A 220 24.78 -15.50 8.13
CA ASN A 220 23.88 -16.58 7.73
C ASN A 220 22.43 -16.25 8.08
N ASP A 221 21.50 -16.57 7.19
CA ASP A 221 20.07 -16.45 7.42
C ASP A 221 19.45 -17.79 7.85
N VAL A 222 18.45 -17.73 8.74
CA VAL A 222 17.65 -18.90 9.13
C VAL A 222 16.45 -19.05 8.19
N PHE A 223 15.80 -17.94 7.87
CA PHE A 223 14.70 -17.86 6.92
C PHE A 223 15.13 -17.11 5.66
N SER A 224 14.50 -17.38 4.53
CA SER A 224 14.72 -16.57 3.31
C SER A 224 14.50 -15.09 3.59
N GLY A 225 15.38 -14.23 3.09
CA GLY A 225 15.28 -12.79 3.25
C GLY A 225 13.99 -12.21 2.68
N LEU A 226 13.52 -11.11 3.26
CA LEU A 226 12.34 -10.40 2.81
C LEU A 226 12.60 -9.75 1.44
N SER A 227 11.54 -9.67 0.64
CA SER A 227 11.53 -8.94 -0.63
C SER A 227 10.48 -7.83 -0.59
N VAL A 228 10.74 -6.75 -1.33
CA VAL A 228 9.77 -5.69 -1.59
C VAL A 228 9.16 -5.95 -2.96
N THR A 229 7.83 -6.00 -3.03
CA THR A 229 7.09 -6.08 -4.27
C THR A 229 6.36 -4.77 -4.54
N THR A 230 6.24 -4.42 -5.81
CA THR A 230 5.48 -3.25 -6.26
C THR A 230 4.44 -3.72 -7.28
N ASN A 231 3.19 -3.30 -7.10
CA ASN A 231 2.11 -3.54 -8.05
C ASN A 231 1.64 -2.20 -8.63
N ALA A 232 1.59 -2.11 -9.96
CA ALA A 232 1.09 -0.94 -10.67
C ALA A 232 -0.29 -1.28 -11.26
N PRO A 233 -1.36 -0.56 -10.89
CA PRO A 233 -2.68 -0.77 -11.47
C PRO A 233 -2.67 -0.65 -13.01
N ALA A 234 -3.37 -1.54 -13.70
CA ALA A 234 -3.53 -1.55 -15.15
C ALA A 234 -4.29 -0.31 -15.66
N THR A 235 -5.02 0.36 -14.76
CA THR A 235 -5.68 1.64 -15.03
C THR A 235 -4.74 2.84 -15.08
N ASN A 236 -3.46 2.67 -14.72
CA ASN A 236 -2.45 3.72 -14.87
C ASN A 236 -2.27 4.11 -16.33
N THR A 237 -2.37 5.41 -16.63
CA THR A 237 -2.19 5.97 -17.97
C THR A 237 -0.79 6.52 -18.22
N GLY A 238 0.00 6.69 -17.16
CA GLY A 238 1.40 7.16 -17.23
C GLY A 238 2.38 6.02 -17.47
N SER A 239 3.61 6.38 -17.88
CA SER A 239 4.72 5.43 -18.09
C SER A 239 5.66 5.31 -16.90
N SER A 240 5.47 6.09 -15.85
CA SER A 240 6.27 6.00 -14.61
C SER A 240 5.95 4.70 -13.87
N SER A 241 6.99 4.00 -13.44
CA SER A 241 6.85 2.78 -12.64
C SER A 241 7.87 2.77 -11.51
N ILE A 242 7.53 2.04 -10.44
CA ILE A 242 8.43 1.74 -9.34
C ILE A 242 8.91 0.31 -9.54
N GLY A 243 10.23 0.12 -9.54
CA GLY A 243 10.81 -1.22 -9.54
C GLY A 243 10.82 -1.82 -8.13
N ASN A 244 10.87 -3.15 -8.05
CA ASN A 244 11.11 -3.84 -6.78
C ASN A 244 12.40 -3.32 -6.13
N GLY A 245 12.31 -2.93 -4.85
CA GLY A 245 13.44 -2.39 -4.10
C GLY A 245 14.25 -3.45 -3.36
N VAL A 246 15.47 -3.07 -2.94
CA VAL A 246 16.28 -3.84 -1.98
C VAL A 246 16.11 -3.25 -0.59
N ILE A 247 15.96 -4.11 0.40
CA ILE A 247 15.90 -3.69 1.81
C ILE A 247 17.33 -3.37 2.28
N THR A 248 17.61 -2.09 2.48
CA THR A 248 18.93 -1.60 2.92
C THR A 248 19.01 -1.34 4.43
N ALA A 249 17.87 -1.11 5.09
CA ALA A 249 17.77 -0.89 6.54
C ALA A 249 16.67 -1.78 7.15
N PRO A 250 16.94 -3.09 7.37
CA PRO A 250 15.95 -4.03 7.89
C PRO A 250 15.38 -3.65 9.27
N SER A 251 16.15 -2.93 10.09
CA SER A 251 15.72 -2.41 11.41
C SER A 251 14.64 -1.33 11.34
N HIS A 252 14.37 -0.76 10.15
CA HIS A 252 13.41 0.33 9.96
C HIS A 252 12.13 -0.14 9.24
N LEU A 253 11.96 -1.44 9.02
CA LEU A 253 10.78 -1.98 8.36
C LEU A 253 9.53 -1.79 9.23
N THR A 254 8.50 -1.20 8.63
CA THR A 254 7.18 -1.01 9.25
C THR A 254 6.21 -2.15 8.96
N PHE A 255 6.48 -2.94 7.91
CA PHE A 255 5.57 -3.97 7.39
C PHE A 255 4.19 -3.41 6.98
N HIS A 256 4.15 -2.12 6.62
CA HIS A 256 2.96 -1.48 6.07
C HIS A 256 3.00 -1.51 4.53
N ASP A 257 1.83 -1.39 3.93
CA ASP A 257 1.69 -1.12 2.50
C ASP A 257 1.73 0.38 2.24
N TYR A 258 2.33 0.78 1.12
CA TYR A 258 2.42 2.17 0.71
C TYR A 258 1.86 2.34 -0.69
N GLU A 259 0.95 3.31 -0.86
CA GLU A 259 0.47 3.76 -2.16
C GLU A 259 1.32 4.94 -2.62
N VAL A 260 1.89 4.83 -3.81
CA VAL A 260 2.65 5.92 -4.44
C VAL A 260 1.87 6.44 -5.64
N ARG A 261 1.50 7.72 -5.60
CA ARG A 261 0.77 8.40 -6.68
C ARG A 261 1.68 9.38 -7.38
N PHE A 262 1.85 9.23 -8.68
CA PHE A 262 2.60 10.19 -9.50
C PHE A 262 1.68 11.30 -9.99
N SER A 263 2.08 12.56 -9.80
CA SER A 263 1.39 13.75 -10.32
C SER A 263 2.11 14.38 -11.52
N GLY A 264 3.29 13.87 -11.88
CA GLY A 264 4.08 14.30 -13.03
C GLY A 264 5.38 13.51 -13.15
N THR A 265 6.33 14.00 -13.96
CA THR A 265 7.66 13.37 -14.12
C THR A 265 8.52 13.43 -12.86
N THR A 266 8.32 14.44 -12.02
CA THR A 266 9.09 14.66 -10.78
C THR A 266 8.22 14.79 -9.54
N GLY A 267 6.89 14.79 -9.68
CA GLY A 267 5.96 14.92 -8.56
C GLY A 267 5.35 13.57 -8.20
N TYR A 268 5.44 13.20 -6.92
CA TYR A 268 4.74 12.04 -6.37
C TYR A 268 4.33 12.27 -4.90
N THR A 269 3.34 11.53 -4.43
CA THR A 269 2.96 11.47 -3.01
C THR A 269 2.99 10.03 -2.55
N ILE A 270 3.44 9.78 -1.32
CA ILE A 270 3.38 8.47 -0.67
C ILE A 270 2.35 8.53 0.46
N VAL A 271 1.41 7.59 0.42
CA VAL A 271 0.40 7.38 1.46
C VAL A 271 0.66 6.01 2.06
N ASP A 272 0.77 5.94 3.38
CA ASP A 272 0.73 4.67 4.09
C ASP A 272 -0.70 4.12 3.97
N ALA A 273 -0.87 3.06 3.18
CA ALA A 273 -2.17 2.44 2.92
C ALA A 273 -2.68 1.62 4.13
N THR A 274 -1.82 1.36 5.12
CA THR A 274 -2.19 0.72 6.38
C THR A 274 -2.74 1.72 7.39
N THR A 275 -2.12 2.90 7.53
CA THR A 275 -2.54 3.92 8.52
C THR A 275 -3.35 5.07 7.94
N GLY A 276 -3.34 5.25 6.62
CA GLY A 276 -3.91 6.41 5.93
C GLY A 276 -3.11 7.71 6.12
N ALA A 277 -1.93 7.64 6.75
CA ALA A 277 -1.08 8.80 6.97
C ALA A 277 -0.27 9.16 5.70
N GLY A 278 -0.26 10.44 5.33
CA GLY A 278 0.63 10.95 4.29
C GLY A 278 2.01 11.31 4.86
N ILE A 279 3.08 11.12 4.08
CA ILE A 279 4.45 11.51 4.46
C ILE A 279 4.79 12.91 3.89
N HIS A 280 5.54 13.69 4.67
CA HIS A 280 6.09 15.02 4.33
C HIS A 280 7.58 14.92 3.92
N GLY A 281 8.02 15.81 3.03
CA GLY A 281 9.26 15.73 2.25
C GLY A 281 10.55 15.51 3.03
N ASN A 282 11.33 14.54 2.54
CA ASN A 282 12.60 14.08 3.07
C ASN A 282 13.65 14.01 1.96
N TYR A 283 14.76 14.70 2.13
CA TYR A 283 15.91 14.65 1.24
C TYR A 283 17.03 13.84 1.88
N THR A 284 17.69 12.96 1.13
CA THR A 284 18.89 12.23 1.56
C THR A 284 20.05 12.50 0.59
N GLY A 285 21.20 12.95 1.10
CA GLY A 285 22.40 13.19 0.29
C GLY A 285 23.09 11.91 -0.23
N THR A 286 24.11 12.06 -1.06
CA THR A 286 25.05 11.01 -1.44
C THR A 286 26.00 10.70 -0.28
N ALA A 287 26.53 9.48 -0.23
CA ALA A 287 27.49 9.11 0.79
C ALA A 287 28.72 10.03 0.74
N ILE A 288 29.09 10.60 1.89
CA ILE A 288 30.32 11.37 2.05
C ILE A 288 31.39 10.53 2.75
N THR A 289 32.67 10.88 2.56
CA THR A 289 33.76 10.24 3.32
C THR A 289 33.57 10.52 4.81
N LEU A 290 33.61 9.47 5.64
CA LEU A 290 33.39 9.58 7.08
C LEU A 290 34.46 10.50 7.71
N PRO A 291 34.08 11.56 8.45
CA PRO A 291 35.04 12.33 9.23
C PRO A 291 35.66 11.43 10.30
N THR A 292 36.99 11.42 10.34
CA THR A 292 37.74 10.88 11.48
C THR A 292 38.31 12.05 12.28
N VAL A 293 38.76 11.77 13.51
CA VAL A 293 39.47 12.77 14.33
C VAL A 293 40.70 13.34 13.61
N ASP A 294 41.29 12.58 12.68
CA ASP A 294 42.47 12.96 11.91
C ASP A 294 42.15 13.63 10.55
N ALA A 295 40.88 13.59 10.11
CA ALA A 295 40.39 14.17 8.86
C ALA A 295 38.95 14.69 9.02
N PRO A 296 38.75 15.85 9.67
CA PRO A 296 37.41 16.44 9.83
C PRO A 296 36.79 16.82 8.48
N LEU A 297 35.46 16.94 8.46
CA LEU A 297 34.76 17.51 7.30
C LEU A 297 35.12 19.00 7.20
N ASN A 298 35.99 19.30 6.24
CA ASN A 298 36.45 20.65 5.99
C ASN A 298 35.61 21.29 4.88
N ILE A 299 35.06 22.45 5.18
CA ILE A 299 34.59 23.41 4.18
C ILE A 299 35.85 23.95 3.49
N VAL A 300 36.09 23.58 2.23
CA VAL A 300 37.38 23.81 1.56
C VAL A 300 37.43 25.20 0.93
N SER A 301 38.53 25.92 1.20
CA SER A 301 38.99 27.19 0.60
C SER A 301 38.69 28.47 1.40
N GLY A 302 39.47 29.53 1.11
CA GLY A 302 39.44 30.84 1.79
C GLY A 302 38.21 31.71 1.45
N VAL A 303 37.15 31.11 0.93
CA VAL A 303 35.84 31.73 0.68
C VAL A 303 34.78 30.82 1.31
N ASN A 304 33.81 31.38 2.01
CA ASN A 304 32.76 30.59 2.66
C ASN A 304 31.97 29.78 1.63
N ASP A 305 31.69 28.52 1.94
CA ASP A 305 30.78 27.72 1.11
C ASP A 305 29.34 28.22 1.21
N THR A 306 28.62 28.05 0.12
CA THR A 306 27.24 28.53 -0.05
C THR A 306 26.29 27.41 -0.41
N LEU A 307 25.02 27.60 -0.08
CA LEU A 307 23.88 26.75 -0.43
C LEU A 307 22.70 27.62 -0.88
N VAL A 308 21.86 27.07 -1.75
CA VAL A 308 20.51 27.59 -2.04
C VAL A 308 19.55 26.43 -1.86
N VAL A 309 18.48 26.64 -1.09
CA VAL A 309 17.52 25.60 -0.70
C VAL A 309 16.11 26.07 -1.02
N SER A 310 15.31 25.21 -1.64
CA SER A 310 13.87 25.36 -1.77
C SER A 310 13.17 24.52 -0.70
N VAL A 311 12.35 25.15 0.15
CA VAL A 311 11.56 24.48 1.18
C VAL A 311 10.08 24.77 0.89
N ASP A 312 9.32 23.71 0.63
CA ASP A 312 7.88 23.75 0.34
C ASP A 312 7.54 24.78 -0.78
N GLY A 313 8.39 24.82 -1.81
CA GLY A 313 8.26 25.74 -2.95
C GLY A 313 8.81 27.16 -2.73
N THR A 314 9.28 27.50 -1.52
CA THR A 314 9.94 28.78 -1.25
C THR A 314 11.45 28.64 -1.37
N THR A 315 12.07 29.38 -2.29
CA THR A 315 13.53 29.39 -2.48
C THR A 315 14.20 30.38 -1.53
N SER A 316 15.23 29.93 -0.81
CA SER A 316 16.06 30.74 0.07
C SER A 316 16.87 31.81 -0.68
N GLY A 317 17.45 32.75 0.04
CA GLY A 317 18.61 33.49 -0.46
C GLY A 317 19.85 32.60 -0.57
N THR A 318 21.01 33.20 -0.85
CA THR A 318 22.29 32.50 -0.75
C THR A 318 22.63 32.29 0.72
N ILE A 319 22.47 31.06 1.20
CA ILE A 319 22.83 30.64 2.54
C ILE A 319 24.34 30.48 2.57
N THR A 320 25.00 31.23 3.44
CA THR A 320 26.45 31.15 3.63
C THR A 320 26.74 30.37 4.89
N LEU A 321 27.44 29.25 4.75
CA LEU A 321 27.92 28.50 5.90
C LEU A 321 29.03 29.28 6.59
N ASN A 322 29.15 29.14 7.91
CA ASN A 322 30.30 29.67 8.63
C ASN A 322 31.55 28.99 8.05
N GLY A 323 32.28 29.71 7.20
CA GLY A 323 33.47 29.20 6.56
C GLY A 323 34.73 29.48 7.37
N ALA A 324 35.85 29.23 6.71
CA ALA A 324 37.19 29.44 7.23
C ALA A 324 37.64 30.90 7.22
N ALA A 325 36.96 31.78 7.96
CA ALA A 325 37.63 33.00 8.42
C ALA A 325 38.81 32.53 9.26
N SER A 326 40.02 32.64 8.69
CA SER A 326 41.17 31.88 9.15
C SER A 326 41.40 32.03 10.67
N PRO A 327 41.49 30.92 11.41
CA PRO A 327 41.46 29.54 10.92
C PRO A 327 40.02 29.00 10.79
N GLY A 328 39.69 28.44 9.63
CA GLY A 328 38.68 27.36 9.45
C GLY A 328 37.86 26.93 10.65
N LEU A 329 36.53 27.07 10.61
CA LEU A 329 35.69 26.24 11.48
C LEU A 329 35.69 24.80 10.92
N ALA A 330 36.48 23.93 11.53
CA ALA A 330 36.44 22.50 11.26
C ALA A 330 35.30 21.85 12.06
N TYR A 331 34.48 21.02 11.41
CA TYR A 331 33.43 20.26 12.09
C TYR A 331 33.99 18.91 12.51
N THR A 332 33.94 18.63 13.81
CA THR A 332 34.50 17.40 14.42
C THR A 332 33.66 16.15 14.13
N SER A 333 32.45 16.31 13.59
CA SER A 333 31.55 15.22 13.20
C SER A 333 30.56 15.67 12.13
N GLY A 334 29.98 14.71 11.40
CA GLY A 334 28.85 15.00 10.50
C GLY A 334 27.64 15.59 11.23
N SER A 335 27.40 15.20 12.49
CA SER A 335 26.33 15.77 13.31
C SER A 335 26.55 17.25 13.64
N ALA A 336 27.79 17.69 13.86
CA ALA A 336 28.11 19.10 14.10
C ALA A 336 27.84 19.95 12.85
N LEU A 337 28.17 19.43 11.66
CA LEU A 337 27.87 20.11 10.40
C LEU A 337 26.36 20.09 10.08
N ALA A 338 25.63 19.04 10.43
CA ALA A 338 24.17 18.99 10.29
C ALA A 338 23.49 20.10 11.11
N ALA A 339 23.97 20.35 12.33
CA ALA A 339 23.45 21.43 13.18
C ALA A 339 23.68 22.82 12.53
N GLU A 340 24.87 23.09 12.02
CA GLU A 340 25.15 24.33 11.28
C GLU A 340 24.23 24.48 10.06
N LEU A 341 24.07 23.43 9.25
CA LEU A 341 23.18 23.45 8.08
C LEU A 341 21.76 23.80 8.49
N GLN A 342 21.25 23.16 9.54
CA GLN A 342 19.92 23.45 10.09
C GLN A 342 19.79 24.92 10.49
N ASP A 343 20.72 25.42 11.30
CA ASP A 343 20.68 26.77 11.83
C ASP A 343 20.74 27.81 10.71
N LYS A 344 21.61 27.62 9.73
CA LYS A 344 21.77 28.53 8.59
C LYS A 344 20.57 28.53 7.66
N ILE A 345 19.98 27.37 7.36
CA ILE A 345 18.75 27.30 6.55
C ILE A 345 17.59 27.95 7.31
N ASN A 346 17.42 27.64 8.60
CA ASN A 346 16.33 28.16 9.42
C ASN A 346 16.46 29.65 9.81
N ALA A 347 17.63 30.25 9.56
CA ALA A 347 17.90 31.67 9.74
C ALA A 347 17.78 32.48 8.44
N ASP A 348 17.59 31.83 7.29
CA ASP A 348 17.40 32.53 6.02
C ASP A 348 16.15 33.42 6.09
N SER A 349 16.27 34.68 5.68
CA SER A 349 15.20 35.67 5.81
C SER A 349 14.00 35.34 4.93
N THR A 350 14.22 34.77 3.74
CA THR A 350 13.15 34.44 2.80
C THR A 350 12.33 33.25 3.32
N LEU A 351 13.01 32.20 3.80
CA LEU A 351 12.36 31.05 4.41
C LEU A 351 11.63 31.42 5.71
N THR A 352 12.27 32.23 6.56
CA THR A 352 11.65 32.68 7.82
C THR A 352 10.41 33.54 7.57
N ALA A 353 10.45 34.44 6.59
CA ALA A 353 9.29 35.26 6.22
C ALA A 353 8.13 34.43 5.68
N ALA A 354 8.42 33.30 5.02
CA ALA A 354 7.44 32.32 4.55
C ALA A 354 6.99 31.32 5.63
N GLY A 355 7.52 31.40 6.86
CA GLY A 355 7.22 30.47 7.95
C GLY A 355 7.83 29.07 7.76
N GLN A 356 8.76 28.91 6.83
CA GLN A 356 9.36 27.63 6.47
C GLN A 356 10.53 27.28 7.37
N ARG A 357 10.60 26.01 7.79
CA ARG A 357 11.70 25.46 8.60
C ARG A 357 12.01 24.03 8.21
N VAL A 358 13.26 23.64 8.45
CA VAL A 358 13.75 22.28 8.25
C VAL A 358 14.37 21.69 9.51
N THR A 359 14.41 20.36 9.57
CA THR A 359 15.26 19.58 10.47
C THR A 359 16.37 18.93 9.64
N VAL A 360 17.63 18.99 10.11
CA VAL A 360 18.78 18.40 9.41
C VAL A 360 19.52 17.43 10.32
N ASN A 361 19.66 16.19 9.86
CA ASN A 361 20.37 15.12 10.57
C ASN A 361 21.51 14.55 9.72
N PHE A 362 22.56 14.05 10.35
CA PHE A 362 23.58 13.23 9.70
C PHE A 362 23.37 11.76 10.07
N ASP A 363 23.09 10.92 9.08
CA ASP A 363 23.03 9.47 9.24
C ASP A 363 24.44 8.89 9.21
N SER A 364 24.94 8.48 10.38
CA SER A 364 26.25 7.87 10.56
C SER A 364 26.36 6.44 10.02
N THR A 365 25.24 5.80 9.71
CA THR A 365 25.20 4.43 9.14
C THR A 365 25.45 4.49 7.64
N THR A 366 24.84 5.46 6.97
CA THR A 366 24.91 5.61 5.52
C THR A 366 25.85 6.75 5.06
N ASN A 367 26.41 7.49 6.02
CA ASN A 367 27.25 8.68 5.84
C ASN A 367 26.59 9.76 4.99
N ARG A 368 25.37 10.16 5.34
CA ARG A 368 24.54 11.07 4.52
C ARG A 368 23.84 12.12 5.35
N PHE A 369 23.65 13.31 4.79
CA PHE A 369 22.77 14.31 5.37
C PHE A 369 21.32 14.05 4.97
N VAL A 370 20.41 14.21 5.93
CA VAL A 370 18.97 14.09 5.76
C VAL A 370 18.31 15.40 6.15
N LEU A 371 17.63 16.05 5.22
CA LEU A 371 16.91 17.31 5.44
C LEU A 371 15.41 17.03 5.35
N ARG A 372 14.63 17.56 6.29
CA ARG A 372 13.17 17.36 6.37
C ARG A 372 12.46 18.68 6.52
N SER A 373 11.36 18.90 5.80
CA SER A 373 10.48 20.02 6.09
C SER A 373 9.76 19.79 7.42
N ASN A 374 9.61 20.84 8.22
CA ASN A 374 8.83 20.78 9.46
C ASN A 374 7.33 21.00 9.21
N SER A 375 6.93 21.31 7.99
CA SER A 375 5.53 21.47 7.59
C SER A 375 4.85 20.12 7.37
N ALA A 376 3.52 20.16 7.40
CA ALA A 376 2.67 19.01 7.09
C ALA A 376 1.76 19.28 5.87
N GLY A 377 2.00 18.59 4.76
CA GLY A 377 1.07 18.35 3.65
C GLY A 377 1.72 17.57 2.50
N GLY A 378 0.95 17.25 1.45
CA GLY A 378 1.49 16.64 0.20
C GLY A 378 2.34 17.60 -0.66
N ALA A 379 2.63 18.79 -0.14
CA ALA A 379 3.49 19.81 -0.74
C ALA A 379 4.77 20.07 0.08
N SER A 380 4.96 19.33 1.19
CA SER A 380 6.13 19.48 2.04
C SER A 380 7.34 18.88 1.34
N ALA A 381 8.34 19.68 0.99
CA ALA A 381 9.42 19.31 0.09
C ALA A 381 10.71 20.07 0.49
N VAL A 382 11.87 19.45 0.33
CA VAL A 382 13.17 20.13 0.50
C VAL A 382 14.07 19.79 -0.68
N ASP A 383 14.52 20.80 -1.41
CA ASP A 383 15.46 20.66 -2.52
C ASP A 383 16.66 21.59 -2.31
N VAL A 384 17.88 21.05 -2.43
CA VAL A 384 19.10 21.85 -2.46
C VAL A 384 19.40 22.16 -3.91
N THR A 385 19.07 23.38 -4.33
CA THR A 385 19.03 23.78 -5.74
C THR A 385 20.34 24.38 -6.24
N GLY A 386 21.23 24.83 -5.34
CA GLY A 386 22.49 25.47 -5.73
C GLY A 386 23.51 25.66 -4.61
N GLY A 387 24.59 26.36 -4.92
CA GLY A 387 25.69 26.69 -4.00
C GLY A 387 26.93 25.80 -4.14
N THR A 388 28.07 26.30 -3.67
CA THR A 388 29.38 25.64 -3.79
C THR A 388 29.50 24.39 -2.91
N ALA A 389 28.84 24.38 -1.75
CA ALA A 389 28.83 23.24 -0.83
C ALA A 389 27.99 22.07 -1.34
N ARG A 390 27.09 22.32 -2.31
CA ARG A 390 26.10 21.34 -2.76
C ARG A 390 26.72 20.00 -3.13
N ALA A 391 27.74 19.98 -3.99
CA ALA A 391 28.40 18.74 -4.40
C ALA A 391 29.27 18.14 -3.29
N GLY A 392 30.03 18.95 -2.57
CA GLY A 392 30.95 18.50 -1.52
C GLY A 392 30.24 17.88 -0.31
N LEU A 393 29.03 18.32 -0.01
CA LEU A 393 28.19 17.77 1.06
C LEU A 393 27.30 16.61 0.59
N GLY A 394 27.46 16.18 -0.67
CA GLY A 394 26.64 15.13 -1.24
C GLY A 394 25.18 15.53 -1.46
N LEU A 395 24.89 16.83 -1.59
CA LEU A 395 23.54 17.36 -1.80
C LEU A 395 23.26 17.65 -3.29
N SER A 396 23.92 16.93 -4.20
CA SER A 396 23.76 17.10 -5.65
C SER A 396 22.74 16.12 -6.24
N GLY A 397 21.83 16.61 -7.07
CA GLY A 397 20.99 15.78 -7.95
C GLY A 397 19.81 15.07 -7.28
N VAL A 398 19.40 15.50 -6.09
CA VAL A 398 18.23 14.96 -5.41
C VAL A 398 17.20 16.08 -5.36
N THR A 399 15.95 15.74 -5.62
CA THR A 399 14.80 16.61 -5.42
C THR A 399 13.85 15.77 -4.57
N ALA A 400 13.57 16.22 -3.36
CA ALA A 400 12.59 15.57 -2.50
C ALA A 400 11.32 16.40 -2.49
N THR A 401 10.24 15.81 -3.00
CA THR A 401 8.88 16.33 -2.92
C THR A 401 8.11 15.71 -1.78
#